data_AF-A0A963HDB8-F1
#
_entry.id   AF-A0A963HDB8-F1
#
_cell.length_a   1.000
_cell.length_b   1.000
_cell.length_c   1.000
_cell.angle_alpha   90.00
_cell.angle_beta   90.00
_cell.angle_gamma   90.00
#
_symmetry.space_group_name_H-M   'P 1'
#
loop_
_entity.id
_entity.type
_entity.pdbx_description
1 polymer ?
#
loop_
_entity_poly.entity_id
_entity_poly.type
_entity_poly.pdbx_seq_one_letter_code
_entity_poly.pdbx_strand_id
1 'polypeptide(L)' 'HAYYIDYRNLRPKFVETFLAQLANWSFAEQNFAG' A
#
# COMPACT_ATOMS: atom_id res chain seq x y z
N HIS A 1 -10.70 -9.23 -0.32
CA HIS A 1 -11.10 -8.59 -1.59
C HIS A 1 -10.03 -7.64 -2.12
N ALA A 2 -9.43 -6.77 -1.30
CA ALA A 2 -8.50 -5.72 -1.75
C ALA A 2 -7.32 -6.15 -2.66
N TYR A 3 -6.82 -7.38 -2.54
CA TYR A 3 -5.67 -7.85 -3.31
C TYR A 3 -5.85 -9.24 -3.91
N TYR A 4 -6.96 -9.92 -3.61
CA TYR A 4 -7.08 -11.35 -3.94
C TYR A 4 -7.28 -11.59 -5.44
N ILE A 5 -7.91 -10.66 -6.15
CA ILE A 5 -8.13 -10.79 -7.59
C ILE A 5 -6.78 -10.82 -8.33
N ASP A 6 -5.88 -9.90 -7.99
CA ASP A 6 -4.59 -9.75 -8.68
C ASP A 6 -3.47 -10.60 -8.07
N TYR A 7 -3.45 -10.76 -6.74
CA TYR A 7 -2.35 -11.38 -6.01
C TYR A 7 -2.72 -12.71 -5.34
N ARG A 8 -4.00 -13.10 -5.29
CA ARG A 8 -4.45 -14.36 -4.66
C ARG A 8 -3.90 -14.51 -3.23
N ASN A 9 -3.12 -15.57 -2.98
CA ASN A 9 -2.48 -15.84 -1.68
C ASN A 9 -1.16 -15.07 -1.48
N LEU A 10 -0.66 -14.34 -2.48
CA LEU A 10 0.57 -13.56 -2.42
C LEU A 10 0.38 -12.21 -1.73
N ARG A 11 -0.16 -12.22 -0.51
CA ARG A 11 -0.30 -11.03 0.32
C ARG A 11 1.02 -10.25 0.47
N PRO A 12 2.21 -10.90 0.62
CA PRO A 12 3.47 -10.17 0.71
C PRO A 12 3.74 -9.31 -0.52
N LYS A 13 3.43 -9.81 -1.73
CA LYS A 13 3.68 -9.09 -2.98
C LYS A 13 2.79 -7.86 -3.13
N PHE A 14 1.53 -7.97 -2.70
CA PHE A 14 0.62 -6.82 -2.65
C PHE A 14 1.17 -5.70 -1.75
N VAL A 15 1.66 -6.05 -0.54
CA VAL A 15 2.19 -5.06 0.41
C VAL A 15 3.46 -4.41 -0.13
N GLU A 16 4.34 -5.19 -0.75
CA GLU A 16 5.55 -4.68 -1.41
C GLU A 16 5.20 -3.66 -2.50
N THR A 17 4.31 -4.01 -3.43
CA THR A 17 3.88 -3.11 -4.51
C THR A 17 3.22 -1.84 -3.94
N PHE A 18 2.37 -1.98 -2.92
CA PHE A 18 1.71 -0.84 -2.31
C PHE A 18 2.72 0.14 -1.71
N LEU A 19 3.66 -0.34 -0.91
CA LEU A 19 4.66 0.52 -0.27
C LEU A 19 5.65 1.12 -1.28
N ALA A 20 6.01 0.37 -2.32
CA ALA A 20 6.99 0.81 -3.31
C ALA A 20 6.42 1.81 -4.33
N GLN A 21 5.13 1.71 -4.68
CA GLN A 21 4.58 2.42 -5.84
C GLN A 21 3.28 3.19 -5.58
N LEU A 22 2.51 2.83 -4.55
CA LEU A 22 1.15 3.36 -4.36
C LEU A 22 0.99 4.21 -3.09
N ALA A 23 1.89 4.06 -2.12
CA ALA A 23 1.81 4.79 -0.87
C ALA A 23 1.97 6.31 -1.09
N ASN A 24 0.98 7.08 -0.64
CA ASN A 24 1.01 8.53 -0.68
C ASN A 24 1.65 9.08 0.61
N TRP A 25 2.96 9.31 0.56
CA TRP A 25 3.73 9.77 1.72
C TRP A 25 3.49 11.24 2.07
N SER A 26 3.17 12.10 1.11
CA SER A 26 2.87 13.51 1.41
C SER A 26 1.57 13.66 2.19
N PHE A 27 0.58 12.82 1.90
CA PHE A 27 -0.62 12.72 2.73
C PHE A 27 -0.27 12.27 4.16
N ALA A 28 0.58 11.25 4.31
CA ALA A 28 0.97 10.77 5.64
C ALA A 28 1.71 11.86 6.45
N GLU A 29 2.63 12.59 5.81
CA GLU A 29 3.38 13.70 6.43
C GLU A 29 2.45 14.82 6.92
N GLN A 30 1.47 15.23 6.11
CA GLN A 30 0.50 16.26 6.50
C GLN A 30 -0.33 15.87 7.73
N ASN A 31 -0.69 14.60 7.86
CA ASN A 31 -1.42 14.10 9.02
C ASN A 31 -0.53 13.91 10.25
N PHE A 32 0.78 13.66 10.07
CA PHE A 32 1.73 13.51 11.16
C PHE A 32 2.14 14.85 11.78
N ALA A 33 2.11 15.93 11.00
CA ALA A 33 2.48 17.27 11.44
C ALA A 33 1.40 18.02 12.25
N GLY A 34 0.25 17.38 12.52
CA GLY A 34 -0.85 17.92 13.34
C GLY A 34 -0.70 17.60 14.82
#